data_AF-A0A348N6C8-F1
#
_entry.id   AF-A0A348N6C8-F1
#
_cell.length_a   1.000
_cell.length_b   1.000
_cell.length_c   1.000
_cell.angle_alpha   90.00
_cell.angle_beta   90.00
_cell.angle_gamma   90.00
#
_symmetry.space_group_name_H-M   'P 1'
#
loop_
_entity.id
_entity.type
_entity.pdbx_description
1 polymer ?
#
loop_
_entity_poly.entity_id
_entity_poly.type
_entity_poly.pdbx_seq_one_letter_code
_entity_poly.pdbx_strand_id
1 'polypeptide(L)'
;MKLKEGNFCEFGARASKDLITFTYQTKTRKKTYIYIYDIKTYKLIDKIDVTSEYRIGLVCSISVQGLNPDEICYLIYRDGKETLDEYSTRIVGREVWNDKSRKDNEYKVYSAIATDNYTFKYKKPGILPKDMIIYKLHMRGYTMKHGLNRWDKGNYKG
;
A
#
# COMPACT_ATOMS: atom_id res chain seq x y z
N MET A 1 4.22 21.97 -0.10
CA MET A 1 3.70 20.91 -1.00
C MET A 1 3.14 21.55 -2.26
N LYS A 2 3.41 21.00 -3.45
CA LYS A 2 2.80 21.49 -4.71
C LYS A 2 1.89 20.41 -5.28
N LEU A 3 0.69 20.81 -5.71
CA LEU A 3 -0.31 19.92 -6.29
C LEU A 3 -0.36 20.14 -7.81
N LYS A 4 -0.57 19.05 -8.55
CA LYS A 4 -0.72 19.04 -10.00
C LYS A 4 -1.75 17.99 -10.39
N GLU A 5 -2.29 18.13 -11.60
CA GLU A 5 -3.11 17.08 -12.20
C GLU A 5 -2.37 15.74 -12.23
N GLY A 6 -3.09 14.66 -11.93
CA GLY A 6 -2.59 13.30 -12.09
C GLY A 6 -2.61 12.84 -13.54
N ASN A 7 -2.29 11.58 -13.78
CA ASN A 7 -2.21 11.01 -15.13
C ASN A 7 -3.34 10.02 -15.46
N PHE A 8 -4.16 9.63 -14.48
CA PHE A 8 -5.27 8.68 -14.63
C PHE A 8 -4.91 7.30 -15.24
N CYS A 9 -3.63 7.00 -15.47
CA CYS A 9 -3.19 5.79 -16.18
C CYS A 9 -3.26 4.53 -15.32
N GLU A 10 -3.03 4.68 -14.02
CA GLU A 10 -2.96 3.56 -13.08
C GLU A 10 -3.64 3.94 -11.76
N PHE A 11 -4.41 3.01 -11.20
CA PHE A 11 -5.00 3.16 -9.87
C PHE A 11 -3.97 2.91 -8.75
N GLY A 12 -4.21 3.59 -7.63
CA GLY A 12 -3.39 3.53 -6.43
C GLY A 12 -2.41 4.70 -6.32
N ALA A 13 -1.64 4.72 -5.24
CA ALA A 13 -0.51 5.63 -5.11
C ALA A 13 0.73 5.05 -5.79
N ARG A 14 1.39 5.86 -6.62
CA ARG A 14 2.65 5.55 -7.31
C ARG A 14 3.65 6.67 -7.12
N ALA A 15 4.85 6.31 -6.65
CA ALA A 15 5.96 7.24 -6.56
C ALA A 15 6.74 7.27 -7.88
N SER A 16 7.08 8.45 -8.37
CA SER A 16 7.94 8.65 -9.53
C SER A 16 8.76 9.93 -9.36
N LYS A 17 10.09 9.78 -9.33
CA LYS A 17 11.03 10.88 -9.05
C LYS A 17 10.63 11.61 -7.75
N ASP A 18 10.18 12.85 -7.86
CA ASP A 18 9.80 13.72 -6.72
C ASP A 18 8.29 13.86 -6.53
N LEU A 19 7.49 13.05 -7.25
CA LEU A 19 6.03 13.11 -7.26
C LEU A 19 5.45 11.80 -6.76
N ILE A 20 4.37 11.91 -5.99
CA ILE A 20 3.48 10.80 -5.66
C ILE A 20 2.15 11.09 -6.33
N THR A 21 1.74 10.24 -7.28
CA THR A 21 0.43 10.34 -7.92
C THR A 21 -0.53 9.39 -7.22
N PHE A 22 -1.65 9.92 -6.73
CA PHE A 22 -2.74 9.17 -6.14
C PHE A 22 -3.90 9.14 -7.11
N THR A 23 -4.29 7.94 -7.56
CA THR A 23 -5.44 7.76 -8.43
C THR A 23 -6.43 6.79 -7.80
N TYR A 24 -7.68 7.21 -7.60
CA TYR A 24 -8.70 6.36 -6.98
C TYR A 24 -10.10 6.71 -7.45
N GLN A 25 -10.99 5.72 -7.35
CA GLN A 25 -12.39 5.87 -7.69
C GLN A 25 -13.22 6.30 -6.48
N THR A 26 -14.26 7.07 -6.73
CA THR A 26 -15.31 7.45 -5.78
C THR A 26 -16.66 6.93 -6.28
N LYS A 27 -17.63 6.69 -5.39
CA LYS A 27 -19.00 6.34 -5.79
C LYS A 27 -19.84 7.58 -6.11
N THR A 28 -19.50 8.69 -5.48
CA THR A 28 -20.20 9.96 -5.61
C THR A 28 -19.22 11.10 -5.89
N ARG A 29 -19.73 12.24 -6.36
CA ARG A 29 -18.95 13.48 -6.52
C ARG A 29 -18.83 14.30 -5.22
N LYS A 30 -19.02 13.67 -4.06
CA LYS A 30 -18.81 14.32 -2.77
C LYS A 30 -17.33 14.65 -2.57
N LYS A 31 -17.07 15.59 -1.66
CA LYS A 31 -15.70 15.96 -1.26
C LYS A 31 -14.92 14.73 -0.81
N THR A 32 -13.65 14.68 -1.21
CA THR A 32 -12.74 13.58 -0.93
C THR A 32 -11.38 14.14 -0.56
N TYR A 33 -10.70 13.47 0.36
CA TYR A 33 -9.43 13.91 0.93
C TYR A 33 -8.44 12.75 0.95
N ILE A 34 -7.15 13.10 0.90
CA ILE A 34 -6.07 12.16 1.19
C ILE A 34 -5.45 12.60 2.51
N TYR A 35 -5.58 11.77 3.54
CA TYR A 35 -4.93 11.98 4.83
C TYR A 35 -3.54 11.37 4.79
N ILE A 36 -2.53 12.19 5.07
CA ILE A 36 -1.12 11.79 5.11
C ILE A 36 -0.69 11.69 6.57
N TYR A 37 -0.07 10.58 6.92
CA TYR A 37 0.40 10.26 8.26
C TYR A 37 1.90 9.94 8.23
N ASP A 38 2.56 10.20 9.35
CA ASP A 38 3.93 9.73 9.60
C ASP A 38 3.92 8.21 9.71
N ILE A 39 4.77 7.51 8.95
CA ILE A 39 4.75 6.04 8.90
C ILE A 39 5.24 5.40 10.21
N LYS A 40 6.04 6.10 11.02
CA LYS A 40 6.61 5.57 12.27
C LYS A 40 5.69 5.83 13.45
N THR A 41 5.10 7.03 13.53
CA THR A 41 4.28 7.45 14.66
C THR A 41 2.79 7.39 14.40
N TYR A 42 2.35 7.17 13.16
CA TYR A 42 0.95 7.22 12.71
C TYR A 42 0.21 8.51 13.06
N LYS A 43 0.95 9.62 13.24
CA LYS A 43 0.37 10.94 13.49
C LYS A 43 0.00 11.59 12.17
N LEU A 44 -1.15 12.25 12.12
CA LEU A 44 -1.58 12.99 10.94
C LEU A 44 -0.61 14.15 10.67
N ILE A 45 -0.01 14.17 9.49
CA ILE A 45 0.89 15.21 9.01
C ILE A 45 0.11 16.25 8.22
N ASP A 46 -0.71 15.80 7.28
CA ASP A 46 -1.38 16.68 6.33
C ASP A 46 -2.70 16.09 5.83
N LYS A 47 -3.54 16.96 5.27
CA LYS A 47 -4.81 16.64 4.65
C LYS A 47 -4.89 17.33 3.29
N ILE A 48 -4.83 16.55 2.23
CA ILE A 48 -4.92 17.05 0.86
C ILE A 48 -6.39 17.07 0.44
N ASP A 49 -6.90 18.25 0.09
CA ASP A 49 -8.22 18.41 -0.54
C ASP A 49 -8.14 18.13 -2.04
N VAL A 50 -8.95 17.17 -2.50
CA VAL A 50 -8.98 16.75 -3.90
C VAL A 50 -10.21 17.39 -4.54
N THR A 51 -9.99 18.59 -5.06
CA THR A 51 -11.00 19.43 -5.72
C THR A 51 -11.43 18.85 -7.07
N SER A 52 -12.48 19.44 -7.66
CA SER A 52 -13.06 18.97 -8.92
C SER A 52 -12.12 19.07 -10.13
N GLU A 53 -11.06 19.88 -10.07
CA GLU A 53 -10.06 19.99 -11.15
C GLU A 53 -9.23 18.72 -11.31
N TYR A 54 -9.08 17.92 -10.25
CA TYR A 54 -8.31 16.66 -10.25
C TYR A 54 -9.19 15.45 -10.59
N ARG A 55 -10.35 15.65 -11.22
CA ARG A 55 -11.38 14.62 -11.38
C ARG A 55 -11.86 14.50 -12.82
N ILE A 56 -11.87 13.26 -13.30
CA ILE A 56 -12.54 12.86 -14.55
C ILE A 56 -13.65 11.87 -14.17
N GLY A 57 -14.90 12.33 -14.27
CA GLY A 57 -16.07 11.55 -13.88
C GLY A 57 -16.09 11.19 -12.38
N LEU A 58 -15.88 9.91 -12.08
CA LEU A 58 -15.82 9.38 -10.70
C LEU A 58 -14.40 9.01 -10.26
N VAL A 59 -13.41 9.18 -11.13
CA VAL A 59 -12.00 8.94 -10.83
C VAL A 59 -11.34 10.25 -10.48
N CYS A 60 -10.59 10.26 -9.39
CA CYS A 60 -9.74 11.37 -8.99
C CYS A 60 -8.28 10.96 -9.24
N SER A 61 -7.46 11.87 -9.76
CA SER A 61 -6.03 11.68 -9.93
C SER A 61 -5.29 12.98 -9.61
N ILE A 62 -4.47 12.95 -8.56
CA ILE A 62 -3.72 14.10 -8.09
C ILE A 62 -2.25 13.72 -7.89
N SER A 63 -1.35 14.57 -8.36
CA SER A 63 0.09 14.42 -8.17
C SER A 63 0.59 15.41 -7.13
N VAL A 64 1.32 14.90 -6.15
CA VAL A 64 1.79 15.64 -4.99
C VAL A 64 3.31 15.66 -4.97
N GLN A 65 3.88 16.86 -4.96
CA GLN A 65 5.34 17.06 -4.89
C GLN A 65 5.81 17.37 -3.46
N GLY A 66 6.96 16.80 -3.09
CA GLY A 66 7.63 17.07 -1.82
C GLY A 66 7.22 16.14 -0.68
N LEU A 67 6.63 14.99 -1.00
CA LEU A 67 6.40 13.89 -0.06
C LEU A 67 7.45 12.81 -0.29
N ASN A 68 8.01 12.28 0.79
CA ASN A 68 8.87 11.12 0.75
C ASN A 68 8.02 9.84 0.95
N PRO A 69 7.89 8.97 -0.07
CA PRO A 69 7.05 7.78 0.01
C PRO A 69 7.47 6.79 1.12
N ASP A 70 8.74 6.79 1.53
CA ASP A 70 9.25 5.90 2.57
C ASP A 70 8.95 6.37 4.01
N GLU A 71 8.53 7.62 4.17
CA GLU A 71 8.29 8.26 5.48
C GLU A 71 6.80 8.47 5.77
N ILE A 72 5.94 8.17 4.80
CA ILE A 72 4.50 8.41 4.92
C ILE A 72 3.67 7.14 4.76
N CYS A 73 2.50 7.15 5.39
CA CYS A 73 1.38 6.30 5.04
C CYS A 73 0.11 7.15 4.90
N TYR A 74 -0.94 6.61 4.31
CA TYR A 74 -2.12 7.40 3.96
C TYR A 74 -3.43 6.63 4.08
N LEU A 75 -4.52 7.40 4.19
CA LEU A 75 -5.89 6.92 4.07
C LEU A 75 -6.67 7.85 3.14
N ILE A 76 -7.60 7.28 2.39
CA ILE A 76 -8.45 8.04 1.48
C ILE A 76 -9.81 8.22 2.14
N TYR A 77 -10.20 9.47 2.37
CA TYR A 77 -11.56 9.81 2.73
C TYR A 77 -12.40 9.95 1.46
N ARG A 78 -13.33 9.03 1.26
CA ARG A 78 -14.26 9.05 0.13
C ARG A 78 -15.61 8.54 0.57
N ASP A 79 -16.66 9.10 -0.02
CA ASP A 79 -18.04 8.67 0.21
C ASP A 79 -18.45 8.61 1.70
N GLY A 80 -17.90 9.51 2.53
CA GLY A 80 -18.26 9.64 3.94
C GLY A 80 -17.43 8.80 4.93
N LYS A 81 -16.37 8.12 4.48
CA LYS A 81 -15.51 7.33 5.38
C LYS A 81 -14.05 7.30 4.96
N GLU A 82 -13.16 7.09 5.94
CA GLU A 82 -11.77 6.73 5.69
C GLU A 82 -11.68 5.29 5.18
N THR A 83 -10.90 5.08 4.13
CA THR A 83 -10.69 3.78 3.51
C THR A 83 -9.23 3.59 3.17
N LEU A 84 -8.78 2.34 3.21
CA LEU A 84 -7.56 1.95 2.52
C LEU A 84 -7.75 2.16 1.02
N ASP A 85 -6.65 2.49 0.37
CA ASP A 85 -6.55 2.40 -1.07
C ASP A 85 -6.60 0.93 -1.50
N GLU A 86 -7.57 0.59 -2.34
CA GLU A 86 -7.76 -0.76 -2.89
C GLU A 86 -6.55 -1.21 -3.72
N TYR A 87 -5.78 -0.26 -4.25
CA TYR A 87 -4.60 -0.48 -5.09
C TYR A 87 -3.30 -0.11 -4.37
N SER A 88 -3.32 -0.10 -3.03
CA SER A 88 -2.14 0.12 -2.20
C SER A 88 -1.09 -0.96 -2.46
N THR A 89 0.14 -0.55 -2.76
CA THR A 89 1.25 -1.48 -3.00
C THR A 89 1.84 -2.04 -1.70
N ARG A 90 1.61 -1.37 -0.58
CA ARG A 90 1.98 -1.82 0.76
C ARG A 90 0.90 -1.45 1.78
N ILE A 91 0.78 -2.21 2.86
CA ILE A 91 -0.09 -1.88 3.99
C ILE A 91 0.73 -1.99 5.27
N VAL A 92 0.59 -0.98 6.14
CA VAL A 92 1.32 -0.85 7.41
C VAL A 92 0.37 -0.81 8.62
N GLY A 93 0.91 -0.99 9.82
CA GLY A 93 0.16 -1.09 11.08
C GLY A 93 -0.17 -2.54 11.48
N ARG A 94 0.56 -3.51 10.90
CA ARG A 94 0.38 -4.95 11.14
C ARG A 94 1.66 -5.77 10.85
N GLU A 95 2.81 -5.19 11.17
CA GLU A 95 4.13 -5.74 10.90
C GLU A 95 4.42 -6.96 11.78
N VAL A 96 3.93 -6.95 13.02
CA VAL A 96 4.14 -8.01 14.00
C VAL A 96 2.98 -8.99 13.99
N TRP A 97 3.29 -10.27 13.72
CA TRP A 97 2.30 -11.34 13.77
C TRP A 97 1.75 -11.52 15.19
N ASN A 98 0.42 -11.60 15.32
CA ASN A 98 -0.28 -11.77 16.58
C ASN A 98 0.04 -10.68 17.64
N ASP A 99 0.28 -9.45 17.17
CA ASP A 99 0.39 -8.30 18.06
C ASP A 99 -0.96 -7.94 18.68
N LYS A 100 -1.08 -8.18 19.98
CA LYS A 100 -2.29 -7.94 20.76
C LYS A 100 -2.56 -6.46 21.01
N SER A 101 -1.53 -5.61 20.98
CA SER A 101 -1.66 -4.16 21.23
C SER A 101 -2.47 -3.46 20.15
N ARG A 102 -2.59 -4.06 18.96
CA ARG A 102 -3.41 -3.53 17.87
C ARG A 102 -4.88 -3.35 18.23
N LYS A 103 -5.39 -4.09 19.22
CA LYS A 103 -6.75 -3.92 19.73
C LYS A 103 -6.97 -2.51 20.30
N ASP A 104 -5.93 -1.91 20.89
CA ASP A 104 -6.01 -0.61 21.55
C ASP A 104 -6.21 0.55 20.55
N ASN A 105 -5.94 0.29 19.27
CA ASN A 105 -6.16 1.23 18.16
C ASN A 105 -7.13 0.64 17.11
N GLU A 106 -8.12 -0.14 17.54
CA GLU A 106 -9.18 -0.71 16.70
C GLU A 106 -8.68 -1.47 15.46
N TYR A 107 -7.48 -2.07 15.54
CA TYR A 107 -6.81 -2.74 14.43
C TYR A 107 -6.57 -1.84 13.20
N LYS A 108 -6.53 -0.52 13.38
CA LYS A 108 -6.31 0.46 12.30
C LYS A 108 -5.01 0.13 11.54
N VAL A 109 -5.09 0.24 10.22
CA VAL A 109 -4.00 0.03 9.27
C VAL A 109 -4.02 1.13 8.24
N TYR A 110 -2.91 1.33 7.55
CA TYR A 110 -2.73 2.42 6.59
C TYR A 110 -2.20 1.90 5.26
N SER A 111 -2.58 2.58 4.19
CA SER A 111 -1.98 2.37 2.87
C SER A 111 -0.59 2.99 2.85
N ALA A 112 0.35 2.35 2.18
CA ALA A 112 1.71 2.82 2.00
C ALA A 112 2.21 2.48 0.60
N ILE A 113 3.32 3.10 0.20
CA ILE A 113 3.86 2.97 -1.15
C ILE A 113 5.11 2.10 -1.08
N ALA A 114 5.13 1.02 -1.86
CA ALA A 114 6.35 0.26 -2.11
C ALA A 114 7.23 1.05 -3.09
N THR A 115 8.46 1.31 -2.68
CA THR A 115 9.49 2.03 -3.46
C THR A 115 10.59 1.09 -3.97
N ASP A 116 10.66 -0.12 -3.41
CA ASP A 116 11.64 -1.14 -3.78
C ASP A 116 11.43 -1.61 -5.21
N ASN A 117 12.48 -1.48 -6.02
CA ASN A 117 12.54 -2.07 -7.36
C ASN A 117 13.30 -3.40 -7.28
N TYR A 118 12.67 -4.48 -7.73
CA TYR A 118 13.30 -5.79 -7.80
C TYR A 118 13.56 -6.21 -9.24
N THR A 119 14.82 -6.48 -9.56
CA THR A 119 15.21 -7.08 -10.84
C THR A 119 15.30 -8.59 -10.68
N PHE A 120 14.45 -9.30 -11.42
CA PHE A 120 14.49 -10.76 -11.45
C PHE A 120 15.83 -11.27 -12.01
N LYS A 121 16.54 -12.07 -11.22
CA LYS A 121 17.84 -12.65 -11.59
C LYS A 121 17.72 -13.89 -12.50
N TYR A 122 16.59 -14.57 -12.44
CA TYR A 122 16.38 -15.85 -13.12
C TYR A 122 15.16 -15.78 -14.04
N LYS A 123 15.19 -16.58 -15.10
CA LYS A 123 14.05 -16.73 -16.01
C LYS A 123 12.94 -17.53 -15.32
N LYS A 124 11.68 -17.18 -15.64
CA LYS A 124 10.51 -17.93 -15.18
C LYS A 124 10.60 -19.38 -15.69
N PRO A 125 10.46 -20.40 -14.83
CA PRO A 125 10.44 -21.78 -15.29
C PRO A 125 9.20 -22.05 -16.15
N GLY A 126 9.39 -22.68 -17.32
CA GLY A 126 8.34 -23.01 -18.29
C GLY A 126 7.85 -24.45 -18.16
N ILE A 127 7.43 -24.87 -16.96
CA ILE A 127 6.96 -26.24 -16.71
C ILE A 127 5.55 -26.39 -17.27
N LEU A 128 5.32 -27.41 -18.11
CA LEU A 128 3.99 -27.69 -18.66
C LEU A 128 3.06 -28.24 -17.58
N PRO A 129 1.74 -27.95 -17.63
CA PRO A 129 0.81 -28.41 -16.61
C PRO A 129 0.83 -29.92 -16.34
N LYS A 130 1.03 -30.74 -17.38
CA LYS A 130 1.12 -32.20 -17.27
C LYS A 130 2.36 -32.70 -16.50
N ASP A 131 3.40 -31.87 -16.44
CA ASP A 131 4.69 -32.19 -15.81
C ASP A 131 4.80 -31.56 -14.40
N MET A 132 3.77 -30.83 -13.95
CA MET A 132 3.77 -30.17 -12.65
C MET A 132 3.52 -31.16 -11.50
N ILE A 133 4.37 -31.09 -10.46
CA ILE A 133 4.08 -31.65 -9.13
C ILE A 133 3.93 -30.47 -8.16
N ILE A 134 2.73 -30.31 -7.59
CA ILE A 134 2.37 -29.12 -6.81
C ILE A 134 2.44 -29.41 -5.31
N TYR A 135 3.24 -28.62 -4.59
CA TYR A 135 3.30 -28.64 -3.13
C TYR A 135 2.43 -27.52 -2.54
N LYS A 136 1.41 -27.89 -1.76
CA LYS A 136 0.58 -26.94 -1.02
C LYS A 136 1.21 -26.67 0.34
N LEU A 137 1.86 -25.52 0.48
CA LEU A 137 2.54 -25.09 1.70
C LEU A 137 1.81 -23.91 2.36
N HIS A 138 1.85 -23.87 3.69
CA HIS A 138 1.44 -22.69 4.46
C HIS A 138 2.67 -21.89 4.85
N MET A 139 2.83 -20.66 4.35
CA MET A 139 4.04 -19.82 4.55
C MET A 139 4.57 -19.85 5.99
N ARG A 140 3.74 -19.47 6.98
CA ARG A 140 4.16 -19.50 8.39
C ARG A 140 4.42 -20.92 8.90
N GLY A 141 3.43 -21.81 8.84
CA GLY A 141 3.53 -23.18 9.35
C GLY A 141 4.71 -23.98 8.77
N TYR A 142 5.09 -23.70 7.52
CA TYR A 142 6.16 -24.40 6.83
C TYR A 142 7.51 -24.25 7.51
N THR A 143 7.86 -23.09 8.07
CA THR A 143 9.19 -22.90 8.68
C THR A 143 9.19 -22.54 10.16
N MET A 144 8.02 -22.30 10.76
CA MET A 144 7.92 -21.98 12.20
C MET A 144 8.49 -23.05 13.14
N LYS A 145 8.37 -24.33 12.78
CA LYS A 145 8.85 -25.45 13.61
C LYS A 145 10.22 -25.98 13.19
N HIS A 146 10.84 -25.38 12.18
CA HIS A 146 12.15 -25.80 11.68
C HIS A 146 13.28 -25.19 12.51
N GLY A 147 14.46 -25.79 12.43
CA GLY A 147 15.69 -25.34 13.12
C GLY A 147 16.30 -24.04 12.57
N LEU A 148 15.51 -23.18 11.92
CA LEU A 148 15.97 -21.90 11.39
C LEU A 148 16.22 -20.87 12.50
N ASN A 149 16.90 -19.78 12.16
CA ASN A 149 17.02 -18.64 13.06
C ASN A 149 15.64 -18.01 13.33
N ARG A 150 15.45 -17.45 14.52
CA ARG A 150 14.17 -16.85 14.94
C ARG A 150 13.60 -15.83 13.95
N TRP A 151 14.49 -15.10 13.27
CA TRP A 151 14.15 -14.02 12.34
C TRP A 151 13.70 -14.52 10.96
N ASP A 152 14.05 -15.76 10.62
CA ASP A 152 13.72 -16.37 9.32
C ASP A 152 12.49 -17.29 9.45
N LYS A 153 12.12 -17.67 10.68
CA LYS A 153 10.97 -18.55 10.93
C LYS A 153 9.64 -17.91 10.52
N GLY A 154 8.91 -18.65 9.69
CA GLY A 154 7.51 -18.40 9.37
C GLY A 154 7.26 -17.13 8.56
N ASN A 155 8.21 -16.73 7.74
CA ASN A 155 8.12 -15.61 6.80
C ASN A 155 8.77 -15.97 5.45
N TYR A 156 8.85 -15.03 4.52
CA TYR A 156 9.30 -15.31 3.15
C TYR A 156 10.82 -15.53 3.00
N LYS A 157 11.63 -15.26 4.03
CA LYS A 157 13.09 -15.45 3.99
C LYS A 157 13.54 -16.86 4.38
N GLY A 158 12.78 -17.55 5.23
CA GLY A 158 13.09 -18.89 5.71
C GLY A 158 12.05 -19.89 5.27
#